data_AF-A0A1T0C3F3-F1
#
_entry.id   AF-A0A1T0C3F3-F1
#
_cell.length_a   1.000
_cell.length_b   1.000
_cell.length_c   1.000
_cell.angle_alpha   90.00
_cell.angle_beta   90.00
_cell.angle_gamma   90.00
#
_symmetry.space_group_name_H-M   'P 1'
#
loop_
_entity.id
_entity.type
_entity.pdbx_description
1 polymer ?
#
loop_
_entity_poly.entity_id
_entity_poly.type
_entity_poly.pdbx_seq_one_letter_code
_entity_poly.pdbx_strand_id
1 'polypeptide(L)'
;MAVISTQTRKVTDLPQTYQVNDSDNIMIHDGRGLKKVSVQTLKNGMSSNVSVATSNSNGIVRPDNQTTEVSNGVLKAKTATSGQTGVVRPDNSTITIDSSGVLRVNRSALGIPSTPSEVVAHKLINQNGNQQMKYWFGSRSQYESISYKDPNTIYDVYE
;
A
#
# COMPACT_ATOMS: atom_id res chain seq x y z
N MET A 1 35.20 39.20 52.68
CA MET A 1 34.06 38.31 52.35
C MET A 1 33.54 38.72 50.97
N ALA A 2 33.64 37.86 49.96
CA ALA A 2 33.02 38.13 48.67
C ALA A 2 31.55 37.73 48.76
N VAL A 3 30.65 38.70 48.69
CA VAL A 3 29.20 38.45 48.64
C VAL A 3 28.89 37.97 47.23
N ILE A 4 28.61 36.67 47.07
CA ILE A 4 28.13 36.14 45.80
C ILE A 4 26.66 36.57 45.67
N SER A 5 26.40 37.58 44.85
CA SER A 5 25.05 38.00 44.49
C SER A 5 24.42 36.93 43.60
N THR A 6 23.41 36.23 44.11
CA THR A 6 22.56 35.35 43.30
C THR A 6 21.51 36.19 42.60
N GLN A 7 21.91 36.91 41.55
CA GLN A 7 20.96 37.67 40.75
C GLN A 7 20.09 36.71 39.92
N THR A 8 18.85 36.52 40.35
CA THR A 8 17.84 35.81 39.56
C THR A 8 17.35 36.74 38.45
N ARG A 9 17.61 36.37 37.19
CA ARG A 9 17.00 37.04 36.04
C ARG A 9 15.65 36.38 35.72
N LYS A 10 14.71 37.16 35.20
CA LYS A 10 13.47 36.57 34.67
C LYS A 10 13.83 35.75 33.43
N VAL A 11 13.08 34.68 33.18
CA VAL A 11 13.30 33.81 31.99
C VAL A 11 13.23 34.60 30.69
N THR A 12 12.40 35.66 30.65
CA THR A 12 12.29 36.60 29.53
C THR A 12 13.58 37.38 29.24
N ASP A 13 14.45 37.51 30.23
CA ASP A 13 15.68 38.31 30.16
C ASP A 13 16.91 37.41 29.88
N LEU A 14 16.69 36.10 29.73
CA LEU A 14 17.71 35.18 29.23
C LEU A 14 17.80 35.33 27.70
N PRO A 15 19.01 35.23 27.13
CA PRO A 15 19.19 35.18 25.68
C PRO A 15 18.27 34.12 25.09
N GLN A 16 17.42 34.52 24.17
CA GLN A 16 16.57 33.59 23.46
C GLN A 16 17.43 32.73 22.54
N THR A 17 17.00 31.51 22.22
CA THR A 17 17.80 30.56 21.43
C THR A 17 18.20 31.08 20.04
N TYR A 18 17.41 32.01 19.47
CA TYR A 18 17.71 32.68 18.21
C TYR A 18 18.79 33.77 18.31
N GLN A 19 19.22 34.15 19.53
CA GLN A 19 20.28 35.13 19.79
C GLN A 19 21.64 34.47 20.05
N VAL A 20 21.71 33.14 19.98
CA VAL A 20 22.91 32.34 20.24
C VAL A 20 23.54 31.91 18.92
N ASN A 21 24.79 32.31 18.69
CA ASN A 21 25.58 32.03 17.49
C ASN A 21 26.49 30.80 17.70
N ASP A 22 27.00 30.25 16.60
CA ASP A 22 27.92 29.09 16.63
C ASP A 22 29.23 29.35 17.38
N SER A 23 29.65 30.61 17.45
CA SER A 23 30.83 31.06 18.19
C SER A 23 30.59 31.26 19.69
N ASP A 24 29.33 31.24 20.13
CA ASP A 24 29.01 31.39 21.54
C ASP A 24 29.42 30.14 22.32
N ASN A 25 29.62 30.33 23.62
CA ASN A 25 30.00 29.25 24.52
C ASN A 25 28.84 28.88 25.43
N ILE A 26 28.64 27.58 25.59
CA ILE A 26 27.69 27.00 26.52
C ILE A 26 28.45 26.20 27.60
N MET A 27 27.86 26.12 28.79
CA MET A 27 28.33 25.23 29.85
C MET A 27 27.55 23.93 29.77
N ILE A 28 28.25 22.80 29.63
CA ILE A 28 27.67 21.46 29.62
C ILE A 28 28.18 20.72 30.85
N HIS A 29 27.30 19.96 31.50
CA HIS A 29 27.72 19.06 32.58
C HIS A 29 28.01 17.66 32.01
N ASP A 30 29.24 17.16 32.15
CA ASP A 30 29.65 15.85 31.59
C ASP A 30 29.61 14.69 32.61
N GLY A 31 28.97 14.91 33.77
CA GLY A 31 28.93 13.96 34.88
C GLY A 31 30.10 14.10 35.86
N ARG A 32 31.19 14.80 35.49
CA ARG A 32 32.33 15.09 36.37
C ARG A 32 32.49 16.57 36.69
N GLY A 33 31.69 17.41 36.06
CA GLY A 33 31.66 18.85 36.31
C GLY A 33 31.18 19.64 35.10
N LEU A 34 31.26 20.96 35.22
CA LEU A 34 30.90 21.89 34.16
C LEU A 34 32.08 22.09 33.20
N LYS A 35 31.82 21.94 31.90
CA LYS A 35 32.76 22.21 30.82
C LYS A 35 32.21 23.29 29.90
N LYS A 36 33.09 24.22 29.51
CA LYS A 36 32.79 25.23 28.52
C LYS A 36 33.04 24.66 27.12
N VAL A 37 32.03 24.69 26.27
CA VAL A 37 32.09 24.16 24.90
C VAL A 37 31.45 25.18 23.97
N SER A 38 31.93 25.31 22.74
CA SER A 38 31.26 26.16 21.75
C SER A 38 29.95 25.51 21.30
N VAL A 39 28.98 26.34 20.91
CA VAL A 39 27.70 25.87 20.36
C VAL A 39 27.92 25.03 19.11
N GLN A 40 28.89 25.39 18.25
CA GLN A 40 29.25 24.60 17.08
C GLN A 40 29.72 23.19 17.44
N THR A 41 30.61 23.05 18.45
CA THR A 41 31.13 21.74 18.85
C THR A 41 30.01 20.85 19.40
N LEU A 42 29.07 21.43 20.16
CA LEU A 42 27.88 20.70 20.61
C LEU A 42 27.01 20.26 19.42
N LYS A 43 26.70 21.16 18.49
CA LYS A 43 25.92 20.85 17.27
C LYS A 43 26.55 19.74 16.45
N ASN A 44 27.87 19.77 16.25
CA ASN A 44 28.60 18.73 15.53
C ASN A 44 28.51 17.38 16.24
N GLY A 45 28.60 17.36 17.58
CA GLY A 45 28.45 16.14 18.37
C GLY A 45 27.02 15.57 18.37
N MET A 46 26.01 16.44 18.26
CA MET A 46 24.60 16.04 18.13
C MET A 46 24.23 15.66 16.69
N SER A 47 24.97 16.15 15.71
CA SER A 47 24.89 15.75 14.30
C SER A 47 25.64 14.44 14.07
N SER A 48 25.36 13.42 14.88
CA SER A 48 25.74 12.06 14.52
C SER A 48 24.98 11.69 13.24
N ASN A 49 25.68 11.14 12.23
CA ASN A 49 25.05 10.52 11.08
C ASN A 49 24.03 9.49 11.57
N VAL A 50 22.75 9.85 11.60
CA VAL A 50 21.70 8.92 11.99
C VAL A 50 21.63 7.90 10.86
N SER A 51 21.80 6.61 11.17
CA SER A 51 21.78 5.57 10.15
C SER A 51 20.45 5.59 9.43
N VAL A 52 20.47 5.52 8.10
CA VAL A 52 19.26 5.27 7.31
C VAL A 52 18.89 3.80 7.48
N ALA A 53 17.62 3.53 7.76
CA ALA A 53 17.15 2.15 7.87
C ALA A 53 17.38 1.40 6.55
N THR A 54 17.78 0.13 6.65
CA THR A 54 17.81 -0.80 5.52
C THR A 54 16.87 -1.97 5.81
N SER A 55 16.71 -2.89 4.87
CA SER A 55 15.96 -4.13 5.12
C SER A 55 16.56 -5.01 6.23
N ASN A 56 17.83 -4.79 6.59
CA ASN A 56 18.56 -5.62 7.54
C ASN A 56 19.18 -4.83 8.72
N SER A 57 18.98 -3.51 8.79
CA SER A 57 19.56 -2.68 9.85
C SER A 57 18.63 -1.56 10.29
N ASN A 58 18.48 -1.38 11.60
CA ASN A 58 17.69 -0.31 12.19
C ASN A 58 18.27 1.08 11.84
N GLY A 59 17.38 2.07 11.71
CA GLY A 59 17.73 3.46 11.40
C GLY A 59 16.49 4.35 11.26
N ILE A 60 16.67 5.59 10.81
CA ILE A 60 15.58 6.49 10.46
C ILE A 60 15.16 6.26 9.00
N VAL A 61 13.85 6.26 8.75
CA VAL A 61 13.28 6.18 7.39
C VAL A 61 12.94 7.59 6.92
N ARG A 62 13.38 7.93 5.70
CA ARG A 62 12.97 9.15 5.00
C ARG A 62 11.92 8.79 3.95
N PRO A 63 10.68 9.29 4.06
CA PRO A 63 9.66 9.08 3.02
C PRO A 63 10.10 9.65 1.69
N ASP A 64 9.80 8.93 0.61
CA ASP A 64 10.26 9.24 -0.75
C ASP A 64 9.39 10.29 -1.47
N ASN A 65 8.26 10.66 -0.87
CA ASN A 65 7.21 11.51 -1.45
C ASN A 65 6.62 10.96 -2.76
N GLN A 66 6.88 9.70 -3.10
CA GLN A 66 6.32 9.03 -4.28
C GLN A 66 5.37 7.92 -3.86
N THR A 67 5.80 7.01 -3.00
CA THR A 67 4.99 5.92 -2.45
C THR A 67 4.59 6.19 -1.01
N THR A 68 5.41 6.94 -0.27
CA THR A 68 5.17 7.34 1.13
C THR A 68 5.39 8.84 1.32
N GLU A 69 4.63 9.47 2.20
CA GLU A 69 4.73 10.89 2.50
C GLU A 69 4.55 11.18 3.99
N VAL A 70 5.00 12.35 4.44
CA VAL A 70 4.63 12.89 5.75
C VAL A 70 3.62 14.00 5.54
N SER A 71 2.43 13.85 6.11
CA SER A 71 1.35 14.84 6.05
C SER A 71 0.84 15.09 7.47
N ASN A 72 0.96 16.33 7.94
CA ASN A 72 0.62 16.75 9.31
C ASN A 72 1.31 15.91 10.40
N GLY A 73 2.61 15.63 10.21
CA GLY A 73 3.43 14.86 11.16
C GLY A 73 3.17 13.35 11.15
N VAL A 74 2.30 12.84 10.27
CA VAL A 74 1.99 11.41 10.16
C VAL A 74 2.60 10.84 8.87
N LEU A 75 3.28 9.70 8.99
CA LEU A 75 3.70 8.89 7.84
C LEU A 75 2.48 8.22 7.19
N LYS A 76 2.33 8.40 5.88
CA LYS A 76 1.24 7.84 5.08
C LYS A 76 1.79 7.18 3.82
N ALA A 77 1.12 6.13 3.35
CA ALA A 77 1.30 5.63 2.00
C ALA A 77 0.33 6.34 1.06
N LYS A 78 0.76 6.64 -0.16
CA LYS A 78 -0.12 7.24 -1.19
C LYS A 78 -1.04 6.17 -1.79
N THR A 79 -2.29 6.53 -2.06
CA THR A 79 -3.21 5.64 -2.79
C THR A 79 -2.77 5.52 -4.25
N ALA A 80 -2.75 4.30 -4.77
CA ALA A 80 -2.41 4.05 -6.16
C ALA A 80 -3.43 4.73 -7.11
N THR A 81 -2.95 5.19 -8.26
CA THR A 81 -3.77 5.62 -9.40
C THR A 81 -3.33 4.86 -10.66
N SER A 82 -4.02 5.03 -11.78
CA SER A 82 -3.61 4.41 -13.05
C SER A 82 -2.23 4.88 -13.54
N GLY A 83 -1.75 6.03 -13.06
CA GLY A 83 -0.45 6.59 -13.45
C GLY A 83 0.60 6.63 -12.33
N GLN A 84 0.25 6.23 -11.09
CA GLN A 84 1.15 6.33 -9.94
C GLN A 84 1.05 5.11 -9.04
N THR A 85 2.20 4.55 -8.69
CA THR A 85 2.32 3.46 -7.73
C THR A 85 1.91 3.90 -6.33
N GLY A 86 1.22 3.03 -5.58
CA GLY A 86 0.77 3.30 -4.22
C GLY A 86 0.09 2.08 -3.62
N VAL A 87 -0.58 2.26 -2.47
CA VAL A 87 -1.43 1.23 -1.87
C VAL A 87 -2.81 1.22 -2.52
N VAL A 88 -3.37 0.05 -2.76
CA VAL A 88 -4.74 -0.12 -3.28
C VAL A 88 -5.69 -0.28 -2.10
N ARG A 89 -6.79 0.47 -2.09
CA ARG A 89 -7.88 0.30 -1.12
C ARG A 89 -9.05 -0.45 -1.80
N PRO A 90 -9.37 -1.68 -1.39
CA PRO A 90 -10.56 -2.40 -1.84
C PRO A 90 -11.84 -1.59 -1.60
N ASP A 91 -12.79 -1.65 -2.54
CA ASP A 91 -14.04 -0.89 -2.53
C ASP A 91 -15.29 -1.77 -2.31
N ASN A 92 -15.10 -3.08 -2.22
CA ASN A 92 -16.12 -4.12 -2.17
C ASN A 92 -17.08 -4.18 -3.36
N SER A 93 -16.94 -3.31 -4.36
CA SER A 93 -17.77 -3.28 -5.57
C SER A 93 -17.04 -3.89 -6.75
N THR A 94 -15.78 -3.52 -6.96
CA THR A 94 -14.92 -4.03 -8.03
C THR A 94 -13.81 -4.92 -7.49
N ILE A 95 -13.29 -4.60 -6.30
CA ILE A 95 -12.21 -5.34 -5.63
C ILE A 95 -12.59 -5.56 -4.16
N THR A 96 -12.45 -6.79 -3.69
CA THR A 96 -12.73 -7.23 -2.32
C THR A 96 -11.47 -7.81 -1.66
N ILE A 97 -11.56 -8.05 -0.36
CA ILE A 97 -10.60 -8.87 0.40
C ILE A 97 -11.31 -10.17 0.78
N ASP A 98 -10.68 -11.31 0.51
CA ASP A 98 -11.22 -12.60 0.98
C ASP A 98 -10.90 -12.85 2.46
N SER A 99 -11.41 -13.94 3.02
CA SER A 99 -11.20 -14.29 4.43
C SER A 99 -9.74 -14.57 4.81
N SER A 100 -8.85 -14.74 3.84
CA SER A 100 -7.41 -14.92 4.04
C SER A 100 -6.60 -13.63 3.90
N GLY A 101 -7.26 -12.49 3.66
CA GLY A 101 -6.61 -11.19 3.49
C GLY A 101 -6.09 -10.92 2.07
N VAL A 102 -6.47 -11.74 1.08
CA VAL A 102 -6.01 -11.58 -0.31
C VAL A 102 -6.94 -10.66 -1.10
N LEU A 103 -6.36 -9.74 -1.87
CA LEU A 103 -7.10 -8.90 -2.82
C LEU A 103 -7.67 -9.75 -3.95
N ARG A 104 -8.96 -9.58 -4.24
CA ARG A 104 -9.66 -10.28 -5.33
C ARG A 104 -10.57 -9.33 -6.10
N VAL A 105 -10.82 -9.66 -7.37
CA VAL A 105 -11.89 -9.02 -8.14
C VAL A 105 -13.24 -9.51 -7.61
N ASN A 106 -14.19 -8.60 -7.41
CA ASN A 106 -15.57 -8.93 -7.10
C ASN A 106 -16.30 -9.41 -8.36
N ARG A 107 -16.06 -10.67 -8.73
CA ARG A 107 -16.58 -11.27 -9.95
C ARG A 107 -18.11 -11.26 -10.01
N SER A 108 -18.77 -11.50 -8.87
CA SER A 108 -20.23 -11.52 -8.77
C SER A 108 -20.83 -10.14 -9.09
N ALA A 109 -20.32 -9.08 -8.45
CA ALA A 109 -20.81 -7.72 -8.69
C ALA A 109 -20.51 -7.21 -10.11
N LEU A 110 -19.45 -7.71 -10.74
CA LEU A 110 -19.06 -7.34 -12.11
C LEU A 110 -19.65 -8.26 -13.19
N GLY A 111 -20.47 -9.25 -12.83
CA GLY A 111 -21.03 -10.22 -13.77
C GLY A 111 -19.97 -11.07 -14.48
N ILE A 112 -18.77 -11.17 -13.91
CA ILE A 112 -17.68 -11.98 -14.45
C ILE A 112 -17.95 -13.43 -14.05
N PRO A 113 -18.12 -14.36 -15.00
CA PRO A 113 -18.46 -15.73 -14.65
C PRO A 113 -17.39 -16.39 -13.79
N SER A 114 -17.82 -17.26 -12.88
CA SER A 114 -16.96 -17.87 -11.86
C SER A 114 -16.12 -19.03 -12.42
N THR A 115 -16.60 -19.63 -13.51
CA THR A 115 -15.92 -20.72 -14.21
C THR A 115 -15.81 -20.41 -15.71
N PRO A 116 -14.76 -20.91 -16.40
CA PRO A 116 -14.71 -20.87 -17.87
C PRO A 116 -15.95 -21.51 -18.51
N SER A 117 -16.56 -22.49 -17.85
CA SER A 117 -17.70 -23.26 -18.35
C SER A 117 -18.96 -22.41 -18.53
N GLU A 118 -19.18 -21.39 -17.69
CA GLU A 118 -20.33 -20.47 -17.84
C GLU A 118 -20.21 -19.58 -19.09
N VAL A 119 -18.98 -19.24 -19.50
CA VAL A 119 -18.69 -18.46 -20.73
C VAL A 119 -18.72 -19.36 -21.98
N VAL A 120 -18.32 -20.63 -21.86
CA VAL A 120 -18.24 -21.55 -23.01
C VAL A 120 -19.60 -22.18 -23.33
N ALA A 121 -20.45 -22.43 -22.34
CA ALA A 121 -21.74 -23.10 -22.56
C ALA A 121 -22.68 -22.32 -23.49
N HIS A 122 -22.54 -20.99 -23.60
CA HIS A 122 -23.50 -20.14 -24.34
C HIS A 122 -22.95 -19.52 -25.63
N LYS A 123 -21.83 -20.02 -26.18
CA LYS A 123 -21.21 -19.37 -27.37
C LYS A 123 -21.95 -19.59 -28.68
N LEU A 124 -22.74 -20.65 -28.78
CA LEU A 124 -23.52 -20.97 -29.98
C LEU A 124 -25.00 -20.78 -29.65
N ILE A 125 -25.65 -19.91 -30.40
CA ILE A 125 -27.06 -19.55 -30.22
C ILE A 125 -27.78 -19.87 -31.53
N ASN A 126 -28.93 -20.53 -31.42
CA ASN A 126 -29.83 -20.74 -32.53
C ASN A 126 -30.44 -19.38 -32.92
N GLN A 127 -30.12 -18.88 -34.12
CA GLN A 127 -30.66 -17.62 -34.61
C GLN A 127 -32.19 -17.67 -34.81
N ASN A 128 -32.75 -18.86 -34.99
CA ASN A 128 -34.18 -19.10 -35.04
C ASN A 128 -34.75 -19.32 -33.63
N GLY A 129 -34.82 -18.26 -32.83
CA GLY A 129 -35.44 -18.28 -31.50
C GLY A 129 -34.53 -17.91 -30.32
N ASN A 130 -33.26 -17.56 -30.59
CA ASN A 130 -32.27 -17.14 -29.59
C ASN A 130 -32.07 -18.16 -28.45
N GLN A 131 -32.25 -19.44 -28.76
CA GLN A 131 -32.04 -20.53 -27.81
C GLN A 131 -30.59 -21.00 -27.84
N GLN A 132 -30.06 -21.40 -26.69
CA GLN A 132 -28.70 -21.92 -26.57
C GLN A 132 -28.56 -23.26 -27.32
N MET A 133 -27.50 -23.40 -28.11
CA MET A 133 -27.15 -24.66 -28.75
C MET A 133 -26.39 -25.57 -27.77
N LYS A 134 -26.77 -26.84 -27.72
CA LYS A 134 -26.06 -27.92 -27.04
C LYS A 134 -25.13 -28.63 -28.03
N TYR A 135 -24.13 -29.35 -27.51
CA TYR A 135 -23.28 -30.23 -28.30
C TYR A 135 -23.47 -31.68 -27.83
N TRP A 136 -23.70 -32.57 -28.78
CA TRP A 136 -23.80 -34.01 -28.56
C TRP A 136 -22.83 -34.73 -29.48
N PHE A 137 -22.11 -35.71 -28.95
CA PHE A 137 -21.17 -36.53 -29.71
C PHE A 137 -21.46 -38.02 -29.48
N GLY A 138 -21.50 -38.81 -30.55
CA GLY A 138 -21.76 -40.24 -30.46
C GLY A 138 -21.76 -40.96 -31.80
N SER A 139 -21.88 -42.28 -31.76
CA SER A 139 -21.94 -43.12 -32.96
C SER A 139 -23.25 -42.95 -33.71
N ARG A 140 -23.27 -43.36 -34.99
CA ARG A 140 -24.49 -43.35 -35.81
C ARG A 140 -25.63 -44.14 -35.21
N SER A 141 -25.36 -45.31 -34.65
CA SER A 141 -26.38 -46.13 -33.97
C SER A 141 -27.00 -45.40 -32.77
N GLN A 142 -26.18 -44.71 -31.97
CA GLN A 142 -26.66 -43.92 -30.83
C GLN A 142 -27.51 -42.74 -31.31
N TYR A 143 -27.09 -42.02 -32.35
CA TYR A 143 -27.88 -40.93 -32.93
C TYR A 143 -29.23 -41.41 -33.43
N GLU A 144 -29.28 -42.52 -34.18
CA GLU A 144 -30.52 -43.08 -34.71
C GLU A 144 -31.47 -43.56 -33.60
N SER A 145 -30.95 -44.02 -32.46
CA SER A 145 -31.75 -44.43 -31.29
C SER A 145 -32.44 -43.28 -30.53
N ILE A 146 -32.03 -42.03 -30.75
CA ILE A 146 -32.64 -40.87 -30.11
C ILE A 146 -34.04 -40.64 -30.69
N SER A 147 -35.09 -40.83 -29.90
CA SER A 147 -36.49 -40.72 -30.33
C SER A 147 -36.92 -39.29 -30.72
N TYR A 148 -36.31 -38.26 -30.13
CA TYR A 148 -36.56 -36.86 -30.49
C TYR A 148 -35.25 -36.10 -30.68
N LYS A 149 -35.05 -35.54 -31.88
CA LYS A 149 -33.88 -34.71 -32.20
C LYS A 149 -34.16 -33.27 -31.78
N ASP A 150 -33.47 -32.82 -30.73
CA ASP A 150 -33.59 -31.45 -30.22
C ASP A 150 -33.04 -30.48 -31.27
N PRO A 151 -33.86 -29.55 -31.83
CA PRO A 151 -33.41 -28.57 -32.82
C PRO A 151 -32.29 -27.65 -32.33
N ASN A 152 -32.10 -27.55 -31.01
CA ASN A 152 -31.04 -26.77 -30.39
C ASN A 152 -29.84 -27.63 -29.98
N THR A 153 -29.58 -28.74 -30.69
CA THR A 153 -28.39 -29.59 -30.46
C THR A 153 -27.61 -29.79 -31.75
N ILE A 154 -26.31 -29.51 -31.71
CA ILE A 154 -25.36 -29.90 -32.74
C ILE A 154 -24.97 -31.35 -32.48
N TYR A 155 -25.38 -32.24 -33.38
CA TYR A 155 -25.05 -33.66 -33.33
C TYR A 155 -23.79 -33.91 -34.17
N ASP A 156 -22.68 -34.23 -33.50
CA ASP A 156 -21.43 -34.66 -34.09
C ASP A 156 -21.39 -36.20 -34.10
N VAL A 157 -21.67 -36.78 -35.26
CA VAL A 157 -21.92 -38.22 -35.42
C VAL A 157 -20.76 -38.88 -36.15
N TYR A 158 -20.14 -39.88 -35.52
CA TYR A 158 -19.12 -40.71 -36.15
C TYR A 158 -19.70 -42.07 -36.61
N GLU A 159 -19.04 -42.69 -37.59
CA GLU A 159 -19.40 -44.01 -38.12
C GLU A 159 -19.07 -45.17 -37.18
#